data_AF-K9PZC9-F1
#
_entry.id   AF-K9PZC9-F1
#
_cell.length_a   1.000
_cell.length_b   1.000
_cell.length_c   1.000
_cell.angle_alpha   90.00
_cell.angle_beta   90.00
_cell.angle_gamma   90.00
#
_symmetry.space_group_name_H-M   'P 1'
#
loop_
_entity.id
_entity.type
_entity.pdbx_description
1 polymer ?
#
loop_
_entity_poly.entity_id
_entity_poly.type
_entity_poly.pdbx_seq_one_letter_code
_entity_poly.pdbx_strand_id
1 'polypeptide(L)'
;MTYFYVLIAALISMDSLATAYQSLYEQLQHIHQQVLAQPLEKKGLMTDGQQLLQLWQNNLAMVQGEQLSEAALNQWRSLHTEIHRELRLLNVDLMFLGRSNSSTTQTAKQKNVGDRLAKLLQYCTQIQQVITSGDPHKPEA
;
A
#
# COMPACT_ATOMS: atom_id res chain seq x y z
N MET A 1 12.45 33.90 -10.06
CA MET A 1 12.36 33.43 -8.65
C MET A 1 11.20 32.46 -8.43
N THR A 2 10.03 32.66 -9.04
CA THR A 2 8.84 31.79 -8.85
C THR A 2 8.99 30.37 -9.41
N TYR A 3 9.60 30.21 -10.59
CA TYR A 3 9.73 28.90 -11.25
C TYR A 3 10.65 27.91 -10.50
N PHE A 4 11.72 28.40 -9.87
CA PHE A 4 12.66 27.55 -9.15
C PHE A 4 12.05 26.96 -7.87
N TYR A 5 11.20 27.72 -7.18
CA TYR A 5 10.49 27.25 -5.99
C TYR A 5 9.44 26.19 -6.32
N VAL A 6 8.70 26.37 -7.42
CA VAL A 6 7.70 25.39 -7.89
C VAL A 6 8.35 24.07 -8.28
N LEU A 7 9.52 24.11 -8.93
CA LEU A 7 10.26 22.92 -9.35
C LEU A 7 10.85 22.15 -8.16
N ILE A 8 11.36 22.86 -7.15
CA ILE A 8 11.86 22.24 -5.91
C ILE A 8 10.73 21.65 -5.08
N ALA A 9 9.62 22.39 -4.90
CA ALA A 9 8.45 21.88 -4.19
C ALA A 9 7.85 20.65 -4.88
N ALA A 10 7.88 20.65 -6.22
CA ALA A 10 7.48 19.50 -7.00
C ALA A 10 8.41 18.29 -6.78
N LEU A 11 9.73 18.47 -6.86
CA LEU A 11 10.67 17.37 -6.64
C LEU A 11 10.51 16.72 -5.25
N ILE A 12 10.34 17.55 -4.21
CA ILE A 12 10.16 17.09 -2.82
C ILE A 12 8.83 16.33 -2.65
N SER A 13 7.77 16.78 -3.33
CA SER A 13 6.45 16.16 -3.23
C SER A 13 6.39 14.79 -3.91
N MET A 14 7.05 14.60 -5.07
CA MET A 14 7.12 13.28 -5.72
C MET A 14 7.92 12.27 -4.89
N ASP A 15 9.02 12.72 -4.27
CA ASP A 15 9.85 11.88 -3.42
C ASP A 15 9.08 11.42 -2.17
N SER A 16 8.29 12.32 -1.57
CA SER A 16 7.41 11.98 -0.45
C SER A 16 6.30 10.98 -0.83
N LEU A 17 5.73 11.09 -2.03
CA LEU A 17 4.71 10.17 -2.52
C LEU A 17 5.28 8.76 -2.74
N ALA A 18 6.42 8.67 -3.42
CA ALA A 18 7.10 7.40 -3.65
C ALA A 18 7.50 6.73 -2.33
N THR A 19 8.05 7.51 -1.39
CA THR A 19 8.43 7.05 -0.05
C THR A 19 7.23 6.52 0.73
N ALA A 20 6.09 7.22 0.70
CA ALA A 20 4.89 6.79 1.42
C ALA A 20 4.35 5.43 0.94
N TYR A 21 4.33 5.19 -0.38
CA TYR A 21 3.95 3.88 -0.92
C TYR A 21 5.00 2.80 -0.66
N GLN A 22 6.28 3.16 -0.63
CA GLN A 22 7.34 2.22 -0.27
C GLN A 22 7.19 1.75 1.19
N SER A 23 6.93 2.66 2.12
CA SER A 23 6.67 2.29 3.53
C SER A 23 5.44 1.37 3.67
N LEU A 24 4.38 1.62 2.90
CA LEU A 24 3.22 0.74 2.86
C LEU A 24 3.58 -0.65 2.32
N TYR A 25 4.35 -0.72 1.24
CA TYR A 25 4.81 -1.97 0.64
C TYR A 25 5.62 -2.80 1.62
N GLU A 26 6.58 -2.20 2.32
CA GLU A 26 7.42 -2.88 3.31
C GLU A 26 6.60 -3.46 4.46
N GLN A 27 5.63 -2.69 4.99
CA GLN A 27 4.75 -3.18 6.05
C GLN A 27 3.87 -4.35 5.57
N LEU A 28 3.32 -4.27 4.35
CA LEU A 28 2.55 -5.36 3.75
C LEU A 28 3.41 -6.60 3.54
N GLN A 29 4.65 -6.44 3.10
CA GLN A 29 5.58 -7.55 2.89
C GLN A 29 5.94 -8.22 4.21
N HIS A 30 6.16 -7.46 5.29
CA HIS A 30 6.40 -7.99 6.62
C HIS A 30 5.24 -8.89 7.07
N ILE A 31 4.00 -8.38 6.98
CA ILE A 31 2.79 -9.13 7.36
C ILE A 31 2.61 -10.36 6.48
N HIS A 32 2.91 -10.26 5.18
CA HIS A 32 2.84 -11.40 4.27
C HIS A 32 3.81 -12.52 4.68
N GLN A 33 5.05 -12.18 5.07
CA GLN A 33 5.99 -13.18 5.58
C GLN A 33 5.51 -13.83 6.88
N GLN A 34 4.94 -13.05 7.81
CA GLN A 34 4.36 -13.58 9.05
C GLN A 34 3.19 -14.54 8.76
N VAL A 35 2.31 -14.17 7.82
CA VAL A 35 1.15 -14.99 7.44
C VAL A 35 1.56 -16.27 6.71
N LEU A 36 2.69 -16.29 5.99
CA LEU A 36 3.21 -17.50 5.34
C LEU A 36 4.02 -18.41 6.27
N ALA A 37 4.44 -17.90 7.44
CA ALA A 37 5.22 -18.67 8.40
C ALA A 37 4.45 -19.88 8.96
N GLN A 38 5.20 -20.95 9.26
CA GLN A 38 4.67 -22.15 9.90
C GLN A 38 5.55 -22.51 11.11
N PRO A 39 5.02 -22.50 12.35
CA PRO A 39 3.63 -22.20 12.71
C PRO A 39 3.28 -20.71 12.54
N LEU A 40 2.03 -20.42 12.19
CA LEU A 40 1.52 -19.04 12.13
C LEU A 40 1.58 -18.40 13.52
N GLU A 41 2.29 -17.29 13.62
CA GLU A 41 2.28 -16.40 14.78
C GLU A 41 1.03 -15.50 14.67
N LYS A 42 0.09 -15.66 15.61
CA LYS A 42 -1.19 -14.92 15.61
C LYS A 42 -1.15 -13.63 16.40
N LYS A 43 -0.16 -13.48 17.28
CA LYS A 43 -0.03 -12.32 18.16
C LYS A 43 0.36 -11.13 17.28
N GLY A 44 -0.28 -10.00 17.50
CA GLY A 44 0.06 -8.80 16.74
C GLY A 44 -0.62 -8.68 15.37
N LEU A 45 -1.16 -9.75 14.75
CA LEU A 45 -1.85 -9.63 13.44
C LEU A 45 -2.96 -8.55 13.43
N MET A 46 -3.72 -8.43 14.52
CA MET A 46 -4.72 -7.36 14.66
C MET A 46 -4.07 -5.97 14.76
N THR A 47 -2.98 -5.87 15.51
CA THR A 47 -2.20 -4.62 15.63
C THR A 47 -1.60 -4.22 14.29
N ASP A 48 -1.09 -5.18 13.53
CA ASP A 48 -0.50 -4.95 12.20
C ASP A 48 -1.54 -4.39 11.23
N GLY A 49 -2.77 -4.93 11.24
CA GLY A 49 -3.88 -4.40 10.47
C GLY A 49 -4.25 -2.96 10.84
N GLN A 50 -4.24 -2.63 12.14
CA GLN A 50 -4.49 -1.27 12.61
C GLN A 50 -3.36 -0.31 12.21
N GLN A 51 -2.11 -0.74 12.30
CA GLN A 51 -0.94 0.04 11.90
C GLN A 51 -0.94 0.36 10.42
N LEU A 52 -1.34 -0.58 9.55
CA LEU A 52 -1.52 -0.33 8.12
C LEU A 52 -2.53 0.79 7.85
N LEU A 53 -3.68 0.78 8.55
CA LEU A 53 -4.70 1.82 8.40
C LEU A 53 -4.22 3.18 8.94
N GLN A 54 -3.43 3.19 10.01
CA GLN A 54 -2.82 4.42 10.53
C GLN A 54 -1.77 4.98 9.56
N LEU A 55 -0.89 4.13 9.01
CA LEU A 55 0.07 4.52 7.98
C LEU A 55 -0.65 5.15 6.80
N TRP A 56 -1.72 4.52 6.32
CA TRP A 56 -2.56 5.07 5.27
C TRP A 56 -3.11 6.46 5.63
N GLN A 57 -3.76 6.57 6.79
CA GLN A 57 -4.40 7.82 7.23
C GLN A 57 -3.41 8.97 7.38
N ASN A 58 -2.20 8.68 7.87
CA ASN A 58 -1.19 9.69 8.16
C ASN A 58 -0.41 10.12 6.92
N ASN A 59 -0.14 9.18 6.00
CA ASN A 59 0.84 9.40 4.93
C ASN A 59 0.24 9.38 3.51
N LEU A 60 -0.93 8.78 3.31
CA LEU A 60 -1.48 8.51 1.97
C LEU A 60 -2.89 9.08 1.76
N ALA A 61 -3.68 9.26 2.81
CA ALA A 61 -5.09 9.66 2.67
C ALA A 61 -5.29 11.04 2.02
N MET A 62 -4.38 11.98 2.29
CA MET A 62 -4.47 13.37 1.81
C MET A 62 -3.54 13.69 0.64
N VAL A 63 -2.78 12.71 0.15
CA VAL A 63 -1.88 12.95 -0.98
C VAL A 63 -2.72 13.14 -2.24
N GLN A 64 -2.38 14.18 -2.98
CA GLN A 64 -3.02 14.52 -4.24
C GLN A 64 -1.93 14.38 -5.30
N GLY A 65 -2.09 13.42 -6.23
CA GLY A 65 -1.11 13.12 -7.29
C GLY A 65 -0.96 14.24 -8.34
N GLU A 66 -1.04 15.50 -7.94
CA GLU A 66 -1.13 16.72 -8.76
C GLU A 66 0.03 16.92 -9.74
N GLN A 67 1.09 16.14 -9.57
CA GLN A 67 2.32 16.20 -10.35
C GLN A 67 2.36 15.20 -11.49
N LEU A 68 1.42 14.25 -11.49
CA LEU A 68 1.28 13.25 -12.52
C LEU A 68 0.60 13.87 -13.75
N SER A 69 0.98 13.42 -14.94
CA SER A 69 0.22 13.69 -16.15
C SER A 69 -1.26 13.28 -15.99
N GLU A 70 -2.18 13.86 -16.76
CA GLU A 70 -3.61 13.56 -16.63
C GLU A 70 -3.93 12.05 -16.74
N ALA A 71 -3.27 11.37 -17.68
CA ALA A 71 -3.41 9.92 -17.83
C ALA A 71 -2.90 9.15 -16.60
N ALA A 72 -1.71 9.51 -16.08
CA ALA A 72 -1.14 8.88 -14.90
C ALA A 72 -1.93 9.20 -13.62
N LEU A 73 -2.48 10.41 -13.50
CA LEU A 73 -3.32 10.84 -12.38
C LEU A 73 -4.61 10.01 -12.30
N ASN A 74 -5.27 9.75 -13.42
CA ASN A 74 -6.47 8.93 -13.45
C ASN A 74 -6.18 7.49 -13.03
N GLN A 75 -5.10 6.89 -13.54
CA GLN A 75 -4.69 5.55 -13.15
C GLN A 75 -4.29 5.48 -11.67
N TRP A 76 -3.53 6.47 -11.19
CA TRP A 76 -3.11 6.59 -9.79
C TRP A 76 -4.31 6.71 -8.85
N ARG A 77 -5.32 7.54 -9.16
CA ARG A 77 -6.54 7.69 -8.35
C ARG A 77 -7.31 6.38 -8.22
N SER A 78 -7.44 5.65 -9.32
CA SER A 78 -8.08 4.33 -9.32
C SER A 78 -7.33 3.35 -8.41
N LEU A 79 -6.01 3.25 -8.57
CA LEU A 79 -5.18 2.35 -7.77
C LEU A 79 -5.17 2.75 -6.28
N HIS A 80 -5.05 4.04 -5.95
CA HIS A 80 -5.10 4.56 -4.58
C HIS A 80 -6.43 4.19 -3.89
N THR A 81 -7.55 4.32 -4.59
CA THR A 81 -8.87 3.93 -4.07
C THR A 81 -8.96 2.42 -3.82
N GLU A 82 -8.48 1.60 -4.76
CA GLU A 82 -8.51 0.14 -4.62
C GLU A 82 -7.57 -0.35 -3.50
N ILE A 83 -6.39 0.24 -3.36
CA ILE A 83 -5.48 -0.05 -2.23
C ILE A 83 -6.19 0.24 -0.91
N HIS A 84 -6.79 1.42 -0.76
CA HIS A 84 -7.51 1.77 0.48
C HIS A 84 -8.65 0.79 0.79
N ARG A 85 -9.41 0.39 -0.24
CA ARG A 85 -10.48 -0.58 -0.11
C ARG A 85 -9.95 -1.92 0.39
N GLU A 86 -8.91 -2.44 -0.25
CA GLU A 86 -8.31 -3.73 0.09
C GLU A 86 -7.65 -3.72 1.47
N LEU A 87 -7.04 -2.61 1.90
CA LEU A 87 -6.50 -2.45 3.25
C LEU A 87 -7.57 -2.58 4.35
N ARG A 88 -8.75 -1.99 4.13
CA ARG A 88 -9.88 -2.13 5.07
C ARG A 88 -10.35 -3.58 5.19
N LEU A 89 -10.41 -4.30 4.07
CA LEU A 89 -10.77 -5.72 4.06
C LEU A 89 -9.69 -6.58 4.72
N LEU A 90 -8.42 -6.29 4.46
CA LEU A 90 -7.28 -6.96 5.07
C LEU A 90 -7.32 -6.82 6.60
N ASN A 91 -7.58 -5.63 7.13
CA ASN A 91 -7.68 -5.41 8.58
C ASN A 91 -8.76 -6.30 9.22
N VAL A 92 -9.91 -6.46 8.56
CA VAL A 92 -10.99 -7.35 9.01
C VAL A 92 -10.54 -8.81 8.97
N ASP A 93 -9.90 -9.22 7.88
CA ASP A 93 -9.41 -10.60 7.72
C ASP A 93 -8.33 -10.95 8.77
N LEU A 94 -7.40 -10.04 9.03
CA LEU A 94 -6.36 -10.19 10.07
C LEU A 94 -6.96 -10.31 11.48
N MET A 95 -7.97 -9.50 11.80
CA MET A 95 -8.71 -9.62 13.06
C MET A 95 -9.36 -11.01 13.20
N PHE A 96 -9.98 -11.53 12.13
CA PHE A 96 -10.61 -12.85 12.14
C PHE A 96 -9.62 -14.01 12.16
N LEU A 97 -8.45 -13.84 11.55
CA LEU A 97 -7.36 -14.82 11.56
C LEU A 97 -6.73 -14.90 12.96
N GLY A 98 -6.42 -13.75 13.57
CA GLY A 98 -5.84 -13.68 14.92
C GLY A 98 -6.74 -14.29 16.00
N ARG A 99 -8.07 -14.30 15.80
CA ARG A 99 -9.05 -14.88 16.74
C ARG A 99 -9.43 -16.34 16.41
N SER A 100 -8.93 -16.90 15.32
CA SER A 100 -9.32 -18.26 14.89
C SER A 100 -8.65 -19.33 15.75
N ASN A 101 -9.42 -20.14 16.46
CA ASN A 101 -8.89 -21.22 17.32
C ASN A 101 -8.97 -22.63 16.69
N SER A 102 -9.69 -22.79 15.57
CA SER A 102 -9.77 -24.06 14.83
C SER A 102 -8.70 -24.13 13.74
N SER A 103 -7.98 -25.24 13.65
CA SER A 103 -6.91 -25.48 12.69
C SER A 103 -7.41 -25.49 11.24
N THR A 104 -8.54 -26.15 10.96
CA THR A 104 -9.13 -26.20 9.61
C THR A 104 -9.59 -24.82 9.13
N THR A 105 -10.21 -24.04 10.01
CA THR A 105 -10.63 -22.66 9.71
C THR A 105 -9.43 -21.72 9.59
N GLN A 106 -8.34 -21.99 10.30
CA GLN A 106 -7.12 -21.18 10.27
C GLN A 106 -6.39 -21.30 8.93
N THR A 107 -6.21 -22.49 8.38
CA THR A 107 -5.52 -22.66 7.08
C THR A 107 -6.27 -21.97 5.94
N ALA A 108 -7.59 -22.11 5.88
CA ALA A 108 -8.41 -21.44 4.86
C ALA A 108 -8.34 -19.91 4.99
N LYS A 109 -8.44 -19.37 6.23
CA LYS A 109 -8.31 -17.94 6.48
C LYS A 109 -6.90 -17.41 6.18
N GLN A 110 -5.86 -18.17 6.53
CA GLN A 110 -4.47 -17.82 6.27
C GLN A 110 -4.21 -17.72 4.77
N LYS A 111 -4.74 -18.66 3.96
CA LYS A 111 -4.70 -18.59 2.50
C LYS A 111 -5.38 -17.31 1.99
N ASN A 112 -6.61 -17.04 2.42
CA ASN A 112 -7.34 -15.85 1.98
C ASN A 112 -6.60 -14.53 2.32
N VAL A 113 -6.03 -14.44 3.52
CA VAL A 113 -5.20 -13.29 3.93
C VAL A 113 -3.95 -13.19 3.06
N GLY A 114 -3.27 -14.31 2.80
CA GLY A 114 -2.10 -14.36 1.92
C GLY A 114 -2.42 -13.90 0.49
N ASP A 115 -3.50 -14.40 -0.09
CA ASP A 115 -3.95 -14.02 -1.43
C ASP A 115 -4.27 -12.51 -1.51
N ARG A 116 -4.89 -11.93 -0.47
CA ARG A 116 -5.15 -10.49 -0.40
C ARG A 116 -3.87 -9.67 -0.26
N LEU A 117 -2.93 -10.11 0.59
CA LEU A 117 -1.63 -9.46 0.76
C LEU A 117 -0.84 -9.44 -0.57
N ALA A 118 -0.83 -10.57 -1.29
CA ALA A 118 -0.21 -10.64 -2.61
C ALA A 118 -0.84 -9.65 -3.61
N LYS A 119 -2.18 -9.55 -3.62
CA LYS A 119 -2.90 -8.57 -4.45
C LYS A 119 -2.55 -7.12 -4.08
N LEU A 120 -2.50 -6.80 -2.79
CA LEU A 120 -2.11 -5.47 -2.30
C LEU A 120 -0.67 -5.11 -2.68
N LEU A 121 0.27 -6.05 -2.53
CA LEU A 121 1.66 -5.86 -2.98
C LEU A 121 1.73 -5.58 -4.48
N GLN A 122 0.95 -6.29 -5.29
CA GLN A 122 0.86 -6.05 -6.72
C GLN A 122 0.34 -4.64 -7.04
N TYR A 123 -0.69 -4.16 -6.34
CA TYR A 123 -1.19 -2.79 -6.49
C TYR A 123 -0.15 -1.74 -6.07
N CYS A 124 0.60 -1.98 -4.99
CA CYS A 124 1.71 -1.12 -4.59
C CYS A 124 2.81 -1.05 -5.68
N THR A 125 3.16 -2.17 -6.31
CA THR A 125 4.11 -2.14 -7.44
C THR A 125 3.55 -1.38 -8.64
N GLN A 126 2.28 -1.59 -8.99
CA GLN A 126 1.64 -0.88 -10.11
C GLN A 126 1.60 0.62 -9.88
N ILE A 127 1.23 1.07 -8.68
CA ILE A 127 1.13 2.51 -8.40
C ILE A 127 2.52 3.17 -8.39
N GLN A 128 3.56 2.48 -7.93
CA GLN A 128 4.95 2.95 -8.04
C GLN A 128 5.40 3.10 -9.51
N GLN A 129 5.00 2.17 -10.38
CA GLN A 129 5.25 2.29 -11.82
C GLN A 129 4.53 3.49 -12.43
N VAL A 130 3.27 3.73 -12.05
CA VAL A 130 2.50 4.90 -12.50
C VAL A 130 3.15 6.20 -12.04
N ILE A 131 3.62 6.28 -10.80
CA ILE A 131 4.31 7.45 -10.27
C ILE A 131 5.62 7.70 -11.03
N THR A 132 6.37 6.63 -11.34
CA THR A 132 7.67 6.72 -12.03
C THR A 132 7.54 7.05 -13.51
N SER A 133 6.53 6.51 -14.19
CA SER A 133 6.29 6.72 -15.63
C SER A 133 5.47 7.98 -15.90
N GLY A 134 4.70 8.47 -14.92
CA GLY A 134 3.96 9.72 -14.98
C GLY A 134 4.80 10.96 -14.66
N ASP A 135 6.11 10.80 -14.43
CA ASP A 135 7.07 11.87 -14.19
C ASP A 135 7.28 12.72 -15.46
N PRO A 136 6.90 14.00 -15.48
CA PRO A 136 7.08 14.88 -16.64
C PRO A 136 8.55 15.16 -16.99
N HIS A 137 9.52 14.74 -16.15
CA HIS A 137 10.95 14.96 -16.35
C HIS A 137 11.73 13.69 -16.74
N LYS A 138 11.07 12.54 -16.84
CA LYS A 138 11.70 11.31 -17.34
C LYS A 138 11.62 11.29 -18.87
N PRO A 139 12.75 11.21 -19.61
CA PRO A 139 12.70 11.14 -21.06
C PRO A 139 11.97 9.86 -21.48
N GLU A 140 10.95 10.00 -22.34
CA GLU A 140 10.40 8.87 -23.09
C GLU A 140 11.56 8.17 -23.80
N ALA A 141 11.70 6.87 -23.52
CA ALA A 141 12.72 6.01 -24.13
C ALA A 141 12.38 5.73 -25.60
#